data_AF-A0A654ZSQ9-F1
#
_entry.id   AF-A0A654ZSQ9-F1
#
_cell.length_a   1.000
_cell.length_b   1.000
_cell.length_c   1.000
_cell.angle_alpha   90.00
_cell.angle_beta   90.00
_cell.angle_gamma   90.00
#
_symmetry.space_group_name_H-M   'P 1'
#
loop_
_entity.id
_entity.type
_entity.pdbx_description
1 polymer ?
#
loop_
_entity_poly.entity_id
_entity_poly.type
_entity_poly.pdbx_seq_one_letter_code
_entity_poly.pdbx_strand_id
1 'polypeptide(L)'
;MVTEVAVADEIAAAADLVKGKLTATPVAVVRGFGVSDDGSTARQLLRPGANDLFWLGTAEALELGRQQAQLLRRSVRRFSTDPVPGDLVEAAVAEALTAPAPHHTRPTRFVWLQTPAIRARLLDRMKDKWRSDLTSDGLPADAIERRVARGQILYDAPEVVIPMLVPDGAHSYPDAARTDAEHTMFTVAVGAAVQALLVALAVRGLGSCWIGSTIFAADLVRDELDLPVDWEPLGAIAIGYADEPSGLRDPVPAADLLILK
;
A
#
# COMPACT_ATOMS: atom_id res chain seq x y z
N MET A 1 19.60 29.80 -7.72
CA MET A 1 21.06 29.76 -7.51
C MET A 1 21.57 28.57 -8.30
N VAL A 2 22.27 28.79 -9.40
CA VAL A 2 22.85 27.72 -10.23
C VAL A 2 24.05 27.18 -9.46
N THR A 3 24.15 25.86 -9.28
CA THR A 3 25.31 25.27 -8.59
C THR A 3 26.56 25.44 -9.47
N GLU A 4 27.75 25.51 -8.86
CA GLU A 4 29.02 25.66 -9.61
C GLU A 4 29.22 24.52 -10.64
N VAL A 5 28.70 23.32 -10.34
CA VAL A 5 28.62 22.17 -11.25
C VAL A 5 27.84 22.49 -12.53
N ALA A 6 26.70 23.18 -12.42
CA ALA A 6 25.89 23.54 -13.57
C ALA A 6 26.57 24.61 -14.45
N VAL A 7 27.38 25.49 -13.87
CA VAL A 7 28.20 26.46 -14.64
C VAL A 7 29.32 25.74 -15.42
N ALA A 8 29.99 24.77 -14.80
CA ALA A 8 31.01 23.97 -15.47
C ALA A 8 30.43 23.17 -16.65
N ASP A 9 29.27 22.54 -16.46
CA ASP A 9 28.55 21.83 -17.53
C ASP A 9 28.08 22.76 -18.64
N GLU A 10 27.58 23.97 -18.32
CA GLU A 10 27.19 24.98 -19.31
C GLU A 10 28.39 25.43 -20.17
N ILE A 11 29.55 25.67 -19.55
CA ILE A 11 30.78 26.04 -20.25
C ILE A 11 31.27 24.87 -21.13
N ALA A 12 31.23 23.63 -20.63
CA ALA A 12 31.62 22.45 -21.39
C ALA A 12 30.69 22.21 -22.58
N ALA A 13 29.37 22.36 -22.39
CA ALA A 13 28.38 22.23 -23.45
C ALA A 13 28.55 23.33 -24.52
N ALA A 14 28.77 24.59 -24.10
CA ALA A 14 29.04 25.70 -25.02
C ALA A 14 30.35 25.47 -25.80
N ALA A 15 31.39 24.97 -25.13
CA ALA A 15 32.65 24.59 -25.77
C ALA A 15 32.46 23.49 -26.81
N ASP A 16 31.64 22.46 -26.52
CA ASP A 16 31.32 21.41 -27.49
C ASP A 16 30.50 21.92 -28.68
N LEU A 17 29.62 22.90 -28.46
CA LEU A 17 28.85 23.55 -29.52
C LEU A 17 29.75 24.32 -30.50
N VAL A 18 30.74 25.04 -29.97
CA VAL A 18 31.70 25.83 -30.75
C VAL A 18 32.75 24.95 -31.43
N LYS A 19 33.27 23.93 -30.72
CA LYS A 19 34.17 22.95 -31.33
C LYS A 19 33.45 22.24 -32.46
N GLY A 20 32.22 21.78 -32.25
CA GLY A 20 31.49 20.93 -33.19
C GLY A 20 32.07 19.51 -33.26
N LYS A 21 31.20 18.50 -33.31
CA LYS A 21 31.61 17.09 -33.16
C LYS A 21 32.50 16.54 -34.29
N LEU A 22 32.50 17.19 -35.46
CA LEU A 22 33.14 16.68 -36.68
C LEU A 22 34.28 17.57 -37.20
N THR A 23 34.60 18.66 -36.52
CA THR A 23 35.54 19.67 -37.06
C THR A 23 37.01 19.37 -36.74
N ALA A 24 37.28 18.29 -36.00
CA ALA A 24 38.60 17.97 -35.45
C ALA A 24 39.22 19.11 -34.62
N THR A 25 38.40 19.97 -33.99
CA THR A 25 38.87 21.03 -33.08
C THR A 25 38.95 20.50 -31.64
N PRO A 26 40.15 20.25 -31.08
CA PRO A 26 40.27 19.56 -29.79
C PRO A 26 40.07 20.47 -28.58
N VAL A 27 40.19 21.79 -28.74
CA VAL A 27 40.21 22.76 -27.65
C VAL A 27 39.36 23.99 -28.01
N ALA A 28 38.55 24.44 -27.06
CA ALA A 28 37.95 25.78 -27.07
C ALA A 28 38.45 26.56 -25.85
N VAL A 29 38.74 27.85 -26.04
CA VAL A 29 39.25 28.72 -24.97
C VAL A 29 38.16 29.71 -24.60
N VAL A 30 37.70 29.65 -23.35
CA VAL A 30 36.78 30.63 -22.78
C VAL A 30 37.58 31.70 -22.03
N ARG A 31 37.29 32.98 -22.30
CA ARG A 31 37.96 34.12 -21.66
C ARG A 31 36.94 35.05 -21.02
N GLY A 32 37.34 35.76 -19.97
CA GLY A 32 36.52 36.76 -19.30
C GLY A 32 35.47 36.21 -18.34
N PHE A 33 35.46 34.90 -18.10
CA PHE A 33 34.61 34.29 -17.08
C PHE A 33 35.24 34.46 -15.70
N GLY A 34 34.52 35.11 -14.78
CA GLY A 34 34.93 35.26 -13.38
C GLY A 34 34.52 34.05 -12.57
N VAL A 35 35.47 33.41 -11.89
CA VAL A 35 35.19 32.29 -10.98
C VAL A 35 35.22 32.81 -9.55
N SER A 36 34.21 32.46 -8.76
CA SER A 36 34.17 32.72 -7.33
C SER A 36 34.65 31.46 -6.59
N ASP A 37 35.79 31.54 -5.91
CA ASP A 37 36.26 30.46 -5.03
C ASP A 37 35.48 30.54 -3.70
N ASP A 38 34.64 29.54 -3.44
CA ASP A 38 33.89 29.40 -2.20
C ASP A 38 34.52 28.41 -1.20
N GLY A 39 35.73 27.92 -1.50
CA GLY A 39 36.45 26.92 -0.71
C GLY A 39 35.98 25.50 -0.94
N SER A 40 35.11 25.25 -1.92
CA SER A 40 34.69 23.90 -2.26
C SER A 40 35.82 23.10 -2.93
N THR A 41 35.74 21.77 -2.82
CA THR A 41 36.76 20.87 -3.39
C THR A 41 36.12 19.79 -4.23
N ALA A 42 36.86 19.21 -5.17
CA ALA A 42 36.39 18.08 -5.98
C ALA A 42 35.83 16.92 -5.12
N ARG A 43 36.31 16.76 -3.89
CA ARG A 43 35.82 15.75 -2.94
C ARG A 43 34.38 16.03 -2.46
N GLN A 44 33.98 17.29 -2.38
CA GLN A 44 32.62 17.72 -2.03
C GLN A 44 31.64 17.56 -3.21
N LEU A 45 32.16 17.47 -4.44
CA LEU A 45 31.36 17.21 -5.65
C LEU A 45 31.03 15.72 -5.84
N LEU A 46 31.84 14.82 -5.27
CA LEU A 46 31.57 13.40 -5.27
C LEU A 46 30.38 13.09 -4.34
N ARG A 47 29.37 12.41 -4.88
CA ARG A 47 28.25 11.87 -4.10
C ARG A 47 28.61 10.42 -3.72
N PRO A 48 28.89 10.11 -2.44
CA PRO A 48 29.28 8.75 -2.06
C PRO A 48 28.06 7.88 -1.72
N GLY A 49 28.13 6.60 -2.07
CA GLY A 49 27.15 5.58 -1.66
C GLY A 49 25.72 6.01 -1.99
N ALA A 50 24.82 5.93 -1.02
CA ALA A 50 23.40 6.26 -1.22
C ALA A 50 23.10 7.72 -1.67
N ASN A 51 24.09 8.62 -1.63
CA ASN A 51 23.94 9.97 -2.18
C ASN A 51 24.12 10.01 -3.71
N ASP A 52 24.73 8.99 -4.32
CA ASP A 52 24.80 8.81 -5.77
C ASP A 52 23.53 8.11 -6.26
N LEU A 53 22.88 8.66 -7.29
CA LEU A 53 21.64 8.10 -7.85
C LEU A 53 21.89 6.77 -8.60
N PHE A 54 23.15 6.44 -8.88
CA PHE A 54 23.57 5.24 -9.62
C PHE A 54 24.56 4.38 -8.82
N TRP A 55 24.49 4.46 -7.48
CA TRP A 55 25.46 3.80 -6.60
C TRP A 55 25.40 2.27 -6.58
N LEU A 56 24.34 1.68 -7.14
CA LEU A 56 24.17 0.23 -7.25
C LEU A 56 24.24 -0.24 -8.70
N GLY A 57 24.84 -1.41 -8.90
CA GLY A 57 24.70 -2.13 -10.16
C GLY A 57 23.27 -2.65 -10.37
N THR A 58 22.88 -2.96 -11.61
CA THR A 58 21.51 -3.46 -11.92
C THR A 58 21.08 -4.66 -11.08
N ALA A 59 21.98 -5.62 -10.86
CA ALA A 59 21.68 -6.82 -10.07
C ALA A 59 21.44 -6.48 -8.59
N GLU A 60 22.24 -5.59 -8.03
CA GLU A 60 22.10 -5.14 -6.63
C GLU A 60 20.82 -4.33 -6.43
N ALA A 61 20.50 -3.45 -7.39
CA ALA A 61 19.27 -2.66 -7.36
C ALA A 61 18.01 -3.55 -7.44
N LEU A 62 18.02 -4.59 -8.29
CA LEU A 62 16.91 -5.54 -8.41
C LEU A 62 16.71 -6.32 -7.10
N GLU A 63 17.80 -6.77 -6.48
CA GLU A 63 17.75 -7.53 -5.24
C GLU A 63 17.27 -6.67 -4.06
N LEU A 64 17.77 -5.43 -3.97
CA LEU A 64 17.28 -4.46 -2.98
C LEU A 64 15.77 -4.19 -3.16
N GLY A 65 15.31 -4.01 -4.39
CA GLY A 65 13.89 -3.81 -4.69
C GLY A 65 13.00 -4.96 -4.21
N ARG A 66 13.43 -6.21 -4.40
CA ARG A 66 12.72 -7.40 -3.89
C ARG A 66 12.59 -7.37 -2.37
N GLN A 67 13.66 -7.01 -1.67
CA GLN A 67 13.70 -6.95 -0.21
C GLN A 67 12.86 -5.79 0.37
N GLN A 68 12.63 -4.74 -0.41
CA GLN A 68 11.86 -3.56 0.00
C GLN A 68 10.34 -3.72 -0.14
N ALA A 69 9.85 -4.67 -0.93
CA ALA A 69 8.43 -4.78 -1.30
C ALA A 69 7.47 -4.73 -0.08
N GLN A 70 7.73 -5.54 0.94
CA GLN A 70 6.91 -5.54 2.16
C GLN A 70 7.17 -4.35 3.08
N LEU A 71 8.33 -3.71 2.95
CA LEU A 71 8.74 -2.56 3.78
C LEU A 71 8.07 -1.26 3.33
N LEU A 72 7.61 -1.19 2.08
CA LEU A 72 6.77 -0.11 1.56
C LEU A 72 5.38 -0.08 2.21
N ARG A 73 4.86 -1.24 2.63
CA ARG A 73 3.48 -1.35 3.13
C ARG A 73 3.30 -0.62 4.46
N ARG A 74 2.45 0.41 4.45
CA ARG A 74 1.96 1.13 5.63
C ARG A 74 0.45 0.92 5.78
N SER A 75 -0.06 1.12 7.00
CA SER A 75 -1.51 1.20 7.22
C SER A 75 -1.88 2.69 7.15
N VAL A 76 -2.04 3.18 5.92
CA VAL A 76 -2.20 4.61 5.60
C VAL A 76 -3.57 5.09 6.07
N ARG A 77 -3.61 6.20 6.83
CA ARG A 77 -4.85 6.70 7.45
C ARG A 77 -5.44 7.94 6.78
N ARG A 78 -4.69 8.58 5.89
CA ARG A 78 -5.09 9.76 5.11
C ARG A 78 -4.61 9.58 3.68
N PHE A 79 -5.49 9.86 2.74
CA PHE A 79 -5.22 9.72 1.31
C PHE A 79 -5.34 11.08 0.64
N SER A 80 -4.55 11.31 -0.41
CA SER A 80 -4.76 12.47 -1.28
C SER A 80 -6.08 12.31 -2.07
N THR A 81 -6.50 13.38 -2.75
CA THR A 81 -7.67 13.35 -3.64
C THR A 81 -7.37 12.80 -5.03
N ASP A 82 -6.14 12.35 -5.28
CA ASP A 82 -5.75 11.85 -6.59
C ASP A 82 -6.52 10.56 -6.91
N PRO A 83 -7.14 10.45 -8.10
CA PRO A 83 -7.94 9.29 -8.45
C PRO A 83 -7.05 8.04 -8.57
N VAL A 84 -7.55 6.91 -8.09
CA VAL A 84 -6.86 5.62 -8.19
C VAL A 84 -7.15 5.02 -9.58
N PRO A 85 -6.13 4.71 -10.40
CA PRO A 85 -6.34 4.00 -11.66
C PRO A 85 -6.87 2.58 -11.41
N GLY A 86 -8.00 2.23 -12.01
CA GLY A 86 -8.65 0.93 -11.81
C GLY A 86 -7.76 -0.27 -12.17
N ASP A 87 -7.00 -0.18 -13.25
CA ASP A 87 -6.07 -1.22 -13.70
C ASP A 87 -5.04 -1.60 -12.63
N LEU A 88 -4.63 -0.64 -11.77
CA LEU A 88 -3.71 -0.93 -10.66
C LEU A 88 -4.39 -1.76 -9.57
N VAL A 89 -5.67 -1.50 -9.28
CA VAL A 89 -6.46 -2.27 -8.30
C VAL A 89 -6.68 -3.68 -8.82
N GLU A 90 -7.07 -3.84 -10.08
CA GLU A 90 -7.28 -5.15 -10.72
C GLU A 90 -5.99 -5.97 -10.74
N ALA A 91 -4.87 -5.38 -11.17
CA ALA A 91 -3.57 -6.04 -11.18
C ALA A 91 -3.09 -6.41 -9.77
N ALA A 92 -3.37 -5.56 -8.77
CA ALA A 92 -3.03 -5.85 -7.38
C ALA A 92 -3.88 -6.99 -6.80
N VAL A 93 -5.17 -7.06 -7.15
CA VAL A 93 -6.05 -8.17 -6.76
C VAL A 93 -5.59 -9.48 -7.42
N ALA A 94 -5.19 -9.46 -8.69
CA ALA A 94 -4.63 -10.63 -9.36
C ALA A 94 -3.36 -11.14 -8.65
N GLU A 95 -2.45 -10.24 -8.26
CA GLU A 95 -1.26 -10.59 -7.47
C GLU A 95 -1.63 -11.10 -6.07
N ALA A 96 -2.63 -10.51 -5.42
CA ALA A 96 -3.10 -10.94 -4.11
C ALA A 96 -3.60 -12.40 -4.10
N LEU A 97 -4.26 -12.82 -5.20
CA LEU A 97 -4.78 -14.18 -5.37
C LEU A 97 -3.69 -15.23 -5.66
N THR A 98 -2.41 -14.83 -5.70
CA THR A 98 -1.28 -15.77 -5.66
C THR A 98 -0.98 -16.28 -4.24
N ALA A 99 -1.62 -15.70 -3.23
CA ALA A 99 -1.54 -16.16 -1.85
C ALA A 99 -1.94 -17.65 -1.74
N PRO A 100 -1.35 -18.40 -0.80
CA PRO A 100 -1.63 -19.82 -0.65
C PRO A 100 -3.09 -20.03 -0.22
N ALA A 101 -3.68 -21.09 -0.76
CA ALA A 101 -4.97 -21.63 -0.33
C ALA A 101 -4.84 -23.15 -0.09
N PRO A 102 -5.72 -23.74 0.73
CA PRO A 102 -5.85 -25.20 0.83
C PRO A 102 -6.02 -25.85 -0.55
N HIS A 103 -5.56 -27.09 -0.71
CA HIS A 103 -5.56 -27.75 -2.03
C HIS A 103 -6.96 -27.74 -2.67
N HIS A 104 -7.03 -27.28 -3.92
CA HIS A 104 -8.25 -27.20 -4.75
C HIS A 104 -9.35 -26.26 -4.21
N THR A 105 -9.05 -25.32 -3.32
CA THR A 105 -10.04 -24.35 -2.82
C THR A 105 -9.81 -22.95 -3.38
N ARG A 106 -10.86 -22.11 -3.34
CA ARG A 106 -10.77 -20.68 -3.68
C ARG A 106 -11.49 -19.85 -2.61
N PRO A 107 -10.92 -19.77 -1.40
CA PRO A 107 -11.60 -19.21 -0.23
C PRO A 107 -11.87 -17.71 -0.35
N THR A 108 -11.06 -16.99 -1.11
CA THR A 108 -11.08 -15.52 -1.14
C THR A 108 -11.96 -14.98 -2.27
N ARG A 109 -12.76 -13.98 -1.95
CA ARG A 109 -13.35 -13.04 -2.91
C ARG A 109 -13.01 -11.61 -2.49
N PHE A 110 -12.80 -10.73 -3.46
CA PHE A 110 -12.66 -9.29 -3.21
C PHE A 110 -13.86 -8.58 -3.83
N VAL A 111 -14.65 -7.90 -2.99
CA VAL A 111 -15.82 -7.12 -3.43
C VAL A 111 -15.42 -5.65 -3.45
N TRP A 112 -15.29 -5.08 -4.65
CA TRP A 112 -14.90 -3.68 -4.85
C TRP A 112 -16.14 -2.78 -4.88
N LEU A 113 -16.26 -1.89 -3.89
CA LEU A 113 -17.41 -0.98 -3.73
C LEU A 113 -17.28 0.27 -4.61
N GLN A 114 -17.34 0.09 -5.93
CA GLN A 114 -17.20 1.19 -6.90
C GLN A 114 -18.37 2.18 -6.88
N THR A 115 -19.56 1.76 -6.46
CA THR A 115 -20.75 2.62 -6.44
C THR A 115 -20.81 3.43 -5.13
N PRO A 116 -20.64 4.77 -5.16
CA PRO A 116 -20.51 5.56 -3.93
C PRO A 116 -21.76 5.49 -3.03
N ALA A 117 -22.95 5.43 -3.63
CA ALA A 117 -24.21 5.33 -2.89
C ALA A 117 -24.36 4.00 -2.14
N ILE A 118 -23.88 2.89 -2.70
CA ILE A 118 -23.87 1.58 -2.02
C ILE A 118 -22.88 1.62 -0.86
N ARG A 119 -21.66 2.14 -1.10
CA ARG A 119 -20.65 2.32 -0.06
C ARG A 119 -21.18 3.15 1.11
N ALA A 120 -21.76 4.32 0.84
CA ALA A 120 -22.26 5.22 1.87
C ALA A 120 -23.37 4.56 2.70
N ARG A 121 -24.37 3.94 2.05
CA ARG A 121 -25.50 3.30 2.73
C ARG A 121 -25.05 2.14 3.62
N LEU A 122 -24.15 1.28 3.13
CA LEU A 122 -23.56 0.22 3.94
C LEU A 122 -22.87 0.77 5.18
N LEU A 123 -21.98 1.75 4.99
CA LEU A 123 -21.21 2.29 6.09
C LEU A 123 -22.09 3.00 7.11
N ASP A 124 -23.18 3.65 6.69
CA ASP A 124 -24.10 4.33 7.62
C ASP A 124 -24.86 3.31 8.46
N ARG A 125 -25.36 2.22 7.85
CA ARG A 125 -25.99 1.11 8.60
C ARG A 125 -25.03 0.48 9.61
N MET A 126 -23.76 0.27 9.22
CA MET A 126 -22.72 -0.23 10.12
C MET A 126 -22.44 0.75 11.27
N LYS A 127 -22.41 2.06 10.97
CA LYS A 127 -22.20 3.12 11.95
C LYS A 127 -23.32 3.16 12.98
N ASP A 128 -24.56 3.03 12.55
CA ASP A 128 -25.73 3.02 13.42
C ASP A 128 -25.75 1.80 14.33
N LYS A 129 -25.46 0.61 13.79
CA LYS A 129 -25.26 -0.60 14.60
C LYS A 129 -24.15 -0.41 15.62
N TRP A 130 -23.00 0.13 15.21
CA TRP A 130 -21.87 0.34 16.12
C TRP A 130 -22.20 1.31 17.26
N ARG A 131 -22.93 2.40 16.96
CA ARG A 131 -23.45 3.30 18.01
C ARG A 131 -24.40 2.60 18.95
N SER A 132 -25.32 1.79 18.44
CA SER A 132 -26.26 1.01 19.25
C SER A 132 -25.54 0.03 20.19
N ASP A 133 -24.56 -0.71 19.67
CA ASP A 133 -23.78 -1.67 20.45
C ASP A 133 -23.01 -0.95 21.58
N LEU A 134 -22.28 0.13 21.27
CA LEU A 134 -21.53 0.89 22.27
C LEU A 134 -22.42 1.61 23.30
N THR A 135 -23.62 2.03 22.89
CA THR A 135 -24.62 2.60 23.82
C THR A 135 -25.12 1.54 24.77
N SER A 136 -25.34 0.31 24.29
CA SER A 136 -25.75 -0.83 25.10
C SER A 136 -24.68 -1.24 26.11
N ASP A 137 -23.41 -1.05 25.76
CA ASP A 137 -22.26 -1.20 26.67
C ASP A 137 -22.19 -0.10 27.75
N GLY A 138 -23.06 0.91 27.70
CA GLY A 138 -23.12 2.00 28.69
C GLY A 138 -22.03 3.06 28.55
N LEU A 139 -21.40 3.18 27.38
CA LEU A 139 -20.38 4.20 27.15
C LEU A 139 -21.01 5.61 27.07
N PRO A 140 -20.29 6.65 27.54
CA PRO A 140 -20.73 8.03 27.38
C PRO A 140 -20.66 8.45 25.90
N ALA A 141 -21.45 9.45 25.51
CA ALA A 141 -21.60 9.87 24.12
C ALA A 141 -20.28 10.30 23.44
N ASP A 142 -19.40 11.02 24.17
CA ASP A 142 -18.07 11.39 23.68
C ASP A 142 -17.17 10.14 23.47
N ALA A 143 -17.33 9.16 24.38
CA ALA A 143 -16.92 7.76 24.31
C ALA A 143 -17.16 7.10 22.93
N ILE A 144 -18.41 7.21 22.52
CA ILE A 144 -18.99 6.58 21.34
C ILE A 144 -18.48 7.29 20.08
N GLU A 145 -18.63 8.61 20.01
CA GLU A 145 -18.24 9.37 18.82
C GLU A 145 -16.74 9.27 18.52
N ARG A 146 -15.86 9.22 19.55
CA ARG A 146 -14.42 8.96 19.35
C ARG A 146 -14.12 7.60 18.73
N ARG A 147 -14.90 6.57 19.07
CA ARG A 147 -14.73 5.22 18.51
C ARG A 147 -15.25 5.19 17.08
N VAL A 148 -16.47 5.67 16.88
CA VAL A 148 -17.16 5.70 15.59
C VAL A 148 -16.39 6.52 14.55
N ALA A 149 -15.78 7.65 14.96
CA ALA A 149 -14.93 8.47 14.08
C ALA A 149 -13.74 7.72 13.48
N ARG A 150 -13.29 6.61 14.08
CA ARG A 150 -12.21 5.77 13.51
C ARG A 150 -12.64 5.08 12.21
N GLY A 151 -13.95 4.93 11.97
CA GLY A 151 -14.51 4.39 10.74
C GLY A 151 -14.54 5.37 9.58
N GLN A 152 -14.29 6.67 9.83
CA GLN A 152 -14.38 7.73 8.82
C GLN A 152 -13.46 7.49 7.60
N ILE A 153 -12.33 6.82 7.82
CA ILE A 153 -11.41 6.41 6.74
C ILE A 153 -12.11 5.66 5.58
N LEU A 154 -13.14 4.84 5.87
CA LEU A 154 -13.85 4.09 4.82
C LEU A 154 -14.82 4.96 4.01
N TYR A 155 -15.24 6.10 4.56
CA TYR A 155 -16.04 7.09 3.82
C TYR A 155 -15.16 7.93 2.91
N ASP A 156 -14.00 8.34 3.41
CA ASP A 156 -13.12 9.31 2.75
C ASP A 156 -12.16 8.66 1.75
N ALA A 157 -11.91 7.35 1.86
CA ALA A 157 -11.02 6.64 0.96
C ALA A 157 -11.47 6.77 -0.51
N PRO A 158 -10.54 7.01 -1.45
CA PRO A 158 -10.83 6.95 -2.88
C PRO A 158 -11.52 5.64 -3.25
N GLU A 159 -10.93 4.51 -2.88
CA GLU A 159 -11.46 3.17 -3.17
C GLU A 159 -11.62 2.33 -1.90
N VAL A 160 -12.63 1.44 -1.91
CA VAL A 160 -12.88 0.48 -0.82
C VAL A 160 -13.13 -0.91 -1.37
N VAL A 161 -12.37 -1.89 -0.88
CA VAL A 161 -12.52 -3.31 -1.20
C VAL A 161 -12.81 -4.11 0.07
N ILE A 162 -13.79 -4.99 0.03
CA ILE A 162 -14.13 -5.91 1.13
C ILE A 162 -13.56 -7.31 0.79
N PRO A 163 -12.56 -7.82 1.52
CA PRO A 163 -12.17 -9.23 1.44
C PRO A 163 -13.25 -10.10 2.09
N MET A 164 -13.63 -11.18 1.40
CA MET A 164 -14.66 -12.10 1.86
C MET A 164 -14.15 -13.54 1.81
N LEU A 165 -14.57 -14.32 2.81
CA LEU A 165 -14.48 -15.77 2.81
C LEU A 165 -15.72 -16.35 2.14
N VAL A 166 -15.50 -17.34 1.28
CA VAL A 166 -16.55 -18.19 0.71
C VAL A 166 -16.13 -19.67 0.81
N PRO A 167 -17.06 -20.61 1.04
CA PRO A 167 -16.73 -22.04 1.22
C PRO A 167 -16.49 -22.78 -0.11
N ASP A 168 -15.84 -22.13 -1.08
CA ASP A 168 -15.57 -22.70 -2.40
C ASP A 168 -14.49 -23.77 -2.34
N GLY A 169 -14.90 -25.03 -2.54
CA GLY A 169 -14.06 -26.21 -2.41
C GLY A 169 -13.96 -26.74 -0.97
N ALA A 170 -14.71 -26.18 -0.01
CA ALA A 170 -14.70 -26.65 1.37
C ALA A 170 -15.23 -28.08 1.49
N HIS A 171 -14.58 -28.88 2.35
CA HIS A 171 -15.10 -30.20 2.70
C HIS A 171 -16.29 -30.12 3.66
N SER A 172 -17.32 -30.92 3.41
CA SER A 172 -18.43 -31.11 4.36
C SER A 172 -18.09 -32.19 5.37
N TYR A 173 -17.99 -31.82 6.65
CA TYR A 173 -17.77 -32.76 7.75
C TYR A 173 -19.07 -32.96 8.55
N PRO A 174 -19.33 -34.16 9.08
CA PRO A 174 -20.51 -34.42 9.91
C PRO A 174 -20.38 -33.87 11.34
N ASP A 175 -19.18 -33.49 11.78
CA ASP A 175 -18.90 -32.96 13.12
C ASP A 175 -18.49 -31.48 13.08
N ALA A 176 -18.87 -30.77 14.14
CA ALA A 176 -18.59 -29.35 14.31
C ALA A 176 -17.08 -29.07 14.36
N ALA A 177 -16.30 -29.90 15.06
CA ALA A 177 -14.87 -29.66 15.25
C ALA A 177 -14.09 -29.55 13.93
N ARG A 178 -14.32 -30.46 12.98
CA ARG A 178 -13.67 -30.38 11.65
C ARG A 178 -14.26 -29.29 10.77
N THR A 179 -15.56 -29.00 10.91
CA THR A 179 -16.20 -27.89 10.20
C THR A 179 -15.58 -26.54 10.61
N ASP A 180 -15.42 -26.31 11.92
CA ASP A 180 -14.81 -25.10 12.47
C ASP A 180 -13.32 -25.00 12.11
N ALA A 181 -12.62 -26.13 12.06
CA ALA A 181 -11.22 -26.18 11.62
C ALA A 181 -11.07 -25.82 10.13
N GLU A 182 -11.94 -26.34 9.27
CA GLU A 182 -11.98 -26.00 7.84
C GLU A 182 -12.26 -24.50 7.65
N HIS A 183 -13.26 -23.96 8.37
CA HIS A 183 -13.59 -22.54 8.37
C HIS A 183 -12.41 -21.66 8.82
N THR A 184 -11.74 -22.06 9.90
CA THR A 184 -10.53 -21.37 10.40
C THR A 184 -9.41 -21.39 9.36
N MET A 185 -9.19 -22.54 8.71
CA MET A 185 -8.19 -22.69 7.65
C MET A 185 -8.49 -21.76 6.46
N PHE A 186 -9.76 -21.64 6.06
CA PHE A 186 -10.19 -20.70 5.03
C PHE A 186 -9.97 -19.25 5.47
N THR A 187 -10.28 -18.92 6.73
CA THR A 187 -10.06 -17.57 7.29
C THR A 187 -8.59 -17.17 7.23
N VAL A 188 -7.67 -18.09 7.56
CA VAL A 188 -6.21 -17.86 7.46
C VAL A 188 -5.79 -17.61 6.02
N ALA A 189 -6.33 -18.37 5.05
CA ALA A 189 -6.03 -18.19 3.63
C ALA A 189 -6.48 -16.81 3.13
N VAL A 190 -7.67 -16.34 3.53
CA VAL A 190 -8.13 -14.97 3.20
C VAL A 190 -7.22 -13.92 3.85
N GLY A 191 -6.80 -14.11 5.10
CA GLY A 191 -5.85 -13.22 5.77
C GLY A 191 -4.51 -13.10 5.02
N ALA A 192 -4.01 -14.21 4.46
CA ALA A 192 -2.82 -14.20 3.60
C ALA A 192 -3.06 -13.40 2.31
N ALA A 193 -4.21 -13.58 1.66
CA ALA A 193 -4.58 -12.80 0.47
C ALA A 193 -4.77 -11.31 0.77
N VAL A 194 -5.28 -10.94 1.95
CA VAL A 194 -5.34 -9.54 2.40
C VAL A 194 -3.93 -8.95 2.45
N GLN A 195 -2.99 -9.59 3.15
CA GLN A 195 -1.61 -9.08 3.21
C GLN A 195 -0.98 -8.98 1.82
N ALA A 196 -1.21 -9.97 0.94
CA ALA A 196 -0.72 -9.95 -0.43
C ALA A 196 -1.30 -8.74 -1.21
N LEU A 197 -2.59 -8.43 -1.07
CA LEU A 197 -3.19 -7.23 -1.68
C LEU A 197 -2.56 -5.93 -1.16
N LEU A 198 -2.36 -5.81 0.16
CA LEU A 198 -1.76 -4.61 0.74
C LEU A 198 -0.33 -4.36 0.22
N VAL A 199 0.45 -5.42 0.01
CA VAL A 199 1.81 -5.35 -0.56
C VAL A 199 1.76 -5.06 -2.05
N ALA A 200 0.87 -5.73 -2.80
CA ALA A 200 0.70 -5.53 -4.25
C ALA A 200 0.29 -4.09 -4.59
N LEU A 201 -0.53 -3.46 -3.74
CA LEU A 201 -0.85 -2.04 -3.84
C LEU A 201 0.38 -1.16 -3.55
N ALA A 202 1.13 -1.47 -2.49
CA ALA A 202 2.29 -0.68 -2.08
C ALA A 202 3.39 -0.63 -3.15
N VAL A 203 3.70 -1.76 -3.80
CA VAL A 203 4.70 -1.82 -4.88
C VAL A 203 4.24 -1.10 -6.16
N ARG A 204 2.95 -0.80 -6.28
CA ARG A 204 2.34 0.03 -7.35
C ARG A 204 2.18 1.50 -6.93
N GLY A 205 2.72 1.89 -5.77
CA GLY A 205 2.66 3.26 -5.24
C GLY A 205 1.34 3.63 -4.56
N LEU A 206 0.44 2.67 -4.34
CA LEU A 206 -0.83 2.90 -3.64
C LEU A 206 -0.72 2.59 -2.15
N GLY A 207 -1.16 3.54 -1.33
CA GLY A 207 -1.38 3.32 0.09
C GLY A 207 -2.64 2.50 0.34
N SER A 208 -2.66 1.80 1.46
CA SER A 208 -3.84 1.03 1.87
C SER A 208 -3.97 0.89 3.38
N CYS A 209 -5.16 0.56 3.86
CA CYS A 209 -5.40 0.21 5.27
C CYS A 209 -6.52 -0.80 5.39
N TRP A 210 -6.20 -1.96 5.97
CA TRP A 210 -7.19 -2.94 6.39
C TRP A 210 -7.79 -2.57 7.76
N ILE A 211 -9.11 -2.67 7.88
CA ILE A 211 -9.89 -2.42 9.10
C ILE A 211 -10.88 -3.56 9.29
N GLY A 212 -10.89 -4.22 10.45
CA GLY A 212 -11.80 -5.33 10.76
C GLY A 212 -13.29 -4.97 10.93
N SER A 213 -13.72 -3.78 10.51
CA SER A 213 -15.04 -3.19 10.81
C SER A 213 -16.23 -4.05 10.38
N THR A 214 -16.21 -4.58 9.16
CA THR A 214 -17.32 -5.37 8.58
C THR A 214 -17.56 -6.71 9.26
N ILE A 215 -16.55 -7.26 9.96
CA ILE A 215 -16.66 -8.51 10.73
C ILE A 215 -17.74 -8.37 11.83
N PHE A 216 -17.88 -7.18 12.40
CA PHE A 216 -18.86 -6.88 13.47
C PHE A 216 -20.28 -6.62 12.94
N ALA A 217 -20.50 -6.64 11.63
CA ALA A 217 -21.76 -6.34 10.99
C ALA A 217 -22.02 -7.22 9.76
N ALA A 218 -21.61 -8.49 9.81
CA ALA A 218 -21.63 -9.40 8.67
C ALA A 218 -23.01 -9.52 7.99
N ASP A 219 -24.10 -9.60 8.76
CA ASP A 219 -25.45 -9.66 8.22
C ASP A 219 -25.83 -8.40 7.44
N LEU A 220 -25.47 -7.22 7.94
CA LEU A 220 -25.73 -5.95 7.24
C LEU A 220 -24.94 -5.87 5.94
N VAL A 221 -23.70 -6.34 5.94
CA VAL A 221 -22.86 -6.34 4.73
C VAL A 221 -23.46 -7.26 3.67
N ARG A 222 -23.91 -8.46 4.04
CA ARG A 222 -24.55 -9.38 3.09
C ARG A 222 -25.86 -8.82 2.55
N ASP A 223 -26.74 -8.35 3.44
CA ASP A 223 -28.04 -7.80 3.08
C ASP A 223 -27.91 -6.58 2.15
N GLU A 224 -26.99 -5.66 2.46
CA GLU A 224 -26.79 -4.44 1.68
C GLU A 224 -26.16 -4.69 0.29
N LEU A 225 -25.41 -5.78 0.14
CA LEU A 225 -24.70 -6.14 -1.08
C LEU A 225 -25.37 -7.29 -1.84
N ASP A 226 -26.56 -7.72 -1.41
CA ASP A 226 -27.32 -8.86 -1.97
C ASP A 226 -26.48 -10.15 -2.08
N LEU A 227 -25.66 -10.43 -1.06
CA LEU A 227 -24.74 -11.58 -1.07
C LEU A 227 -25.33 -12.81 -0.36
N PRO A 228 -24.95 -14.04 -0.80
CA PRO A 228 -25.34 -15.27 -0.14
C PRO A 228 -24.91 -15.34 1.34
N VAL A 229 -25.64 -16.12 2.15
CA VAL A 229 -25.42 -16.22 3.61
C VAL A 229 -24.03 -16.73 3.99
N ASP A 230 -23.44 -17.56 3.14
CA ASP A 230 -22.12 -18.18 3.31
C ASP A 230 -20.96 -17.30 2.82
N TRP A 231 -21.25 -16.05 2.42
CA TRP A 231 -20.23 -15.02 2.19
C TRP A 231 -19.97 -14.25 3.48
N GLU A 232 -18.74 -14.34 3.98
CA GLU A 232 -18.36 -13.77 5.25
C GLU A 232 -17.37 -12.61 5.07
N PRO A 233 -17.72 -11.37 5.46
CA PRO A 233 -16.78 -10.25 5.38
C PRO A 233 -15.66 -10.40 6.40
N LEU A 234 -14.41 -10.24 5.95
CA LEU A 234 -13.20 -10.30 6.79
C LEU A 234 -12.48 -8.95 6.85
N GLY A 235 -13.25 -7.86 7.05
CA GLY A 235 -12.78 -6.48 7.13
C GLY A 235 -13.06 -5.67 5.87
N ALA A 236 -12.46 -4.49 5.78
CA ALA A 236 -12.51 -3.61 4.62
C ALA A 236 -11.14 -2.97 4.42
N ILE A 237 -10.77 -2.75 3.17
CA ILE A 237 -9.48 -2.19 2.74
C ILE A 237 -9.75 -0.85 2.08
N ALA A 238 -9.36 0.23 2.74
CA ALA A 238 -9.28 1.56 2.13
C ALA A 238 -8.03 1.65 1.25
N ILE A 239 -8.16 2.23 0.06
CA ILE A 239 -7.07 2.33 -0.94
C ILE A 239 -7.04 3.76 -1.50
N GLY A 240 -5.82 4.30 -1.66
CA GLY A 240 -5.58 5.62 -2.23
C GLY A 240 -4.09 5.98 -2.20
N TYR A 241 -3.69 7.05 -2.88
CA TYR A 241 -2.35 7.61 -2.70
C TYR A 241 -2.23 8.20 -1.30
N ALA A 242 -1.10 7.96 -0.61
CA ALA A 242 -0.89 8.51 0.72
C ALA A 242 -0.76 10.04 0.66
N ASP A 243 -1.49 10.74 1.54
CA ASP A 243 -1.46 12.21 1.61
C ASP A 243 -0.07 12.74 2.00
N GLU A 244 0.61 12.01 2.89
CA GLU A 244 2.00 12.26 3.28
C GLU A 244 2.88 11.05 2.93
N PRO A 245 4.02 11.26 2.25
CA PRO A 245 4.96 10.18 1.98
C PRO A 245 5.55 9.64 3.29
N SER A 246 5.74 8.32 3.36
CA SER A 246 6.37 7.65 4.49
C SER A 246 7.59 6.87 4.00
N GLY A 247 8.69 6.93 4.76
CA GLY A 247 9.87 6.11 4.49
C GLY A 247 9.59 4.61 4.64
N LEU A 248 10.56 3.79 4.22
CA LEU A 248 10.51 2.34 4.38
C LEU A 248 10.47 1.92 5.85
N ARG A 249 9.87 0.76 6.13
CA ARG A 249 9.99 0.12 7.44
C ARG A 249 11.41 -0.38 7.64
N ASP A 250 11.88 -0.25 8.87
CA ASP A 250 13.05 -0.94 9.39
C ASP A 250 12.58 -1.89 10.51
N PRO A 251 12.35 -3.18 10.20
CA PRO A 251 11.78 -4.13 11.17
C PRO A 251 12.70 -4.35 12.37
N VAL A 252 12.14 -4.29 13.57
CA VAL A 252 12.87 -4.68 14.80
C VAL A 252 13.04 -6.21 14.88
N PRO A 253 14.01 -6.72 15.66
CA PRO A 253 14.12 -8.16 15.92
C PRO A 253 12.83 -8.76 16.49
N ALA A 254 12.57 -10.02 16.19
CA ALA A 254 11.32 -10.70 16.58
C ALA A 254 11.10 -10.81 18.10
N ALA A 255 12.19 -10.85 18.90
CA ALA A 255 12.14 -10.94 20.35
C ALA A 255 11.19 -12.06 20.85
N ASP A 256 10.18 -11.71 21.65
CA ASP A 256 9.20 -12.63 22.25
C ASP A 256 8.17 -13.20 21.26
N LEU A 257 8.11 -12.67 20.03
CA LEU A 257 7.22 -13.15 18.97
C LEU A 257 7.73 -14.41 18.25
N LEU A 258 8.98 -14.81 18.46
CA LEU A 258 9.56 -16.05 17.93
C LEU A 258 9.89 -17.02 19.07
N ILE A 259 9.19 -18.15 19.12
CA ILE A 259 9.35 -19.17 20.17
C ILE A 259 10.10 -20.36 19.61
N LEU A 260 11.23 -20.72 20.22
CA LEU A 260 11.96 -21.95 19.91
C LEU A 260 11.42 -23.10 20.78
N LYS A 261 11.04 -24.20 20.14
CA LYS A 261 10.48 -25.41 20.77
C LYS A 261 11.28 -26.64 20.39
#